data_AF-A0A7K4DAV0-F1
#
_entry.id   AF-A0A7K4DAV0-F1
#
_cell.length_a   1.000
_cell.length_b   1.000
_cell.length_c   1.000
_cell.angle_alpha   90.00
_cell.angle_beta   90.00
_cell.angle_gamma   90.00
#
_symmetry.space_group_name_H-M   'P 1'
#
loop_
_entity.id
_entity.type
_entity.pdbx_description
1 polymer ?
#
loop_
_entity_poly.entity_id
_entity_poly.type
_entity_poly.pdbx_seq_one_letter_code
_entity_poly.pdbx_strand_id
1 'polypeptide(L)'
;MLFVVSVFGIASALASQTATPNNVAVGELITVYYPSESQTPPDDPTIEASGTLVKGGAYKVSGPTKTGNNFVYTYRAKQPGTIYFKFGNEYRTNDVSITPKPHPMKAFMDILGFGKKK
;
A
#
# COMPACT_ATOMS: atom_id res chain seq x y z
N MET A 1 35.31 -25.73 -36.46
CA MET A 1 33.98 -25.77 -35.79
C MET A 1 33.86 -24.50 -34.96
N LEU A 2 32.83 -23.69 -35.19
CA LEU A 2 32.58 -22.45 -34.46
C LEU A 2 31.27 -22.61 -33.71
N PHE A 3 31.34 -22.77 -32.38
CA PHE A 3 30.15 -22.79 -31.53
C PHE A 3 29.97 -21.39 -30.95
N VAL A 4 29.06 -20.61 -31.54
CA VAL A 4 28.55 -19.38 -30.93
C VAL A 4 27.45 -19.79 -29.96
N VAL A 5 27.80 -20.00 -28.70
CA VAL A 5 26.80 -20.03 -27.62
C VAL A 5 26.34 -18.60 -27.37
N SER A 6 25.26 -18.21 -28.04
CA SER A 6 24.55 -16.98 -27.75
C SER A 6 23.97 -17.11 -26.34
N VAL A 7 24.55 -16.40 -25.39
CA VAL A 7 23.95 -16.20 -24.08
C VAL A 7 22.79 -15.21 -24.31
N PHE A 8 21.59 -15.74 -24.54
CA PHE A 8 20.38 -14.94 -24.41
C PHE A 8 20.37 -14.37 -22.99
N GLY A 9 20.67 -13.08 -22.89
CA GLY A 9 20.52 -12.32 -21.66
C GLY A 9 19.05 -12.38 -21.27
N ILE A 10 18.73 -13.18 -20.26
CA ILE A 10 17.48 -13.06 -19.51
C ILE A 10 17.54 -11.74 -18.73
N ALA A 11 17.17 -10.65 -19.39
CA ALA A 11 16.76 -9.45 -18.68
C ALA A 11 15.43 -9.78 -17.98
N SER A 12 15.51 -10.29 -16.76
CA SER A 12 14.35 -10.42 -15.88
C SER A 12 13.80 -9.01 -15.66
N ALA A 13 12.68 -8.69 -16.29
CA ALA A 13 11.93 -7.50 -15.97
C ALA A 13 11.39 -7.67 -14.55
N LEU A 14 12.10 -7.13 -13.55
CA LEU A 14 11.68 -7.17 -12.15
C LEU A 14 10.32 -6.46 -12.04
N ALA A 15 9.25 -7.23 -11.92
CA ALA A 15 7.96 -6.66 -11.59
C ALA A 15 8.09 -6.01 -10.20
N SER A 16 7.78 -4.72 -10.11
CA SER A 16 7.90 -3.98 -8.85
C SER A 16 6.62 -4.12 -8.03
N GLN A 17 6.80 -4.32 -6.72
CA GLN A 17 5.71 -4.39 -5.75
C GLN A 17 4.98 -3.05 -5.73
N THR A 18 3.65 -3.08 -5.70
CA THR A 18 2.82 -1.88 -5.90
C THR A 18 1.70 -1.83 -4.87
N ALA A 19 1.37 -0.64 -4.37
CA ALA A 19 0.24 -0.40 -3.48
C ALA A 19 -0.78 0.54 -4.15
N THR A 20 -2.05 0.17 -4.10
CA THR A 20 -3.15 0.95 -4.70
C THR A 20 -4.37 1.04 -3.76
N PRO A 21 -5.10 2.16 -3.76
CA PRO A 21 -4.79 3.42 -4.47
C PRO A 21 -3.64 4.20 -3.81
N ASN A 22 -3.04 5.16 -4.53
CA ASN A 22 -1.98 6.04 -4.00
C ASN A 22 -2.50 7.07 -2.98
N ASN A 23 -3.81 7.33 -2.97
CA ASN A 23 -4.47 8.24 -2.06
C ASN A 23 -5.69 7.54 -1.47
N VAL A 24 -5.80 7.56 -0.14
CA VAL A 24 -6.82 6.81 0.59
C VAL A 24 -7.24 7.59 1.83
N ALA A 25 -8.50 7.53 2.24
CA ALA A 25 -8.95 8.13 3.49
C ALA A 25 -8.78 7.14 4.66
N VAL A 26 -8.66 7.66 5.89
CA VAL A 26 -8.70 6.82 7.09
C VAL A 26 -9.96 5.94 7.08
N GLY A 27 -9.74 4.63 7.25
CA GLY A 27 -10.77 3.60 7.25
C GLY A 27 -10.98 2.91 5.90
N GLU A 28 -10.43 3.41 4.81
CA GLU A 28 -10.50 2.77 3.48
C GLU A 28 -9.41 1.70 3.30
N LEU A 29 -9.55 0.91 2.24
CA LEU A 29 -8.68 -0.24 1.96
C LEU A 29 -7.53 0.14 1.01
N ILE A 30 -6.38 -0.48 1.27
CA ILE A 30 -5.17 -0.43 0.44
C ILE A 30 -4.87 -1.86 0.02
N THR A 31 -4.71 -2.06 -1.28
CA THR A 31 -4.34 -3.35 -1.87
C THR A 31 -2.87 -3.31 -2.27
N VAL A 32 -2.09 -4.25 -1.74
CA VAL A 32 -0.66 -4.39 -2.03
C VAL A 32 -0.45 -5.64 -2.88
N TYR A 33 0.23 -5.44 -4.01
CA TYR A 33 0.59 -6.48 -4.96
C TYR A 33 2.09 -6.76 -4.86
N TYR A 34 2.43 -8.01 -4.58
CA TYR A 34 3.79 -8.50 -4.67
C TYR A 34 3.86 -9.54 -5.80
N PRO A 35 4.70 -9.33 -6.82
CA PRO A 35 4.80 -10.29 -7.92
C PRO A 35 5.31 -11.66 -7.44
N SER A 36 4.56 -12.71 -7.73
CA SER A 36 4.89 -14.08 -7.38
C SER A 36 5.75 -14.70 -8.48
N GLU A 37 7.03 -14.35 -8.52
CA GLU A 37 8.02 -15.13 -9.29
C GLU A 37 8.34 -16.47 -8.60
N SER A 38 8.13 -16.53 -7.28
CA SER A 38 8.26 -17.74 -6.44
C SER A 38 6.89 -18.34 -6.05
N GLN A 39 6.85 -19.64 -5.76
CA GLN A 39 5.64 -20.34 -5.29
C GLN A 39 5.23 -19.97 -3.86
N THR A 40 6.17 -19.48 -3.04
CA THR A 40 5.93 -19.13 -1.64
C THR A 40 5.74 -17.62 -1.47
N PRO A 41 4.74 -17.17 -0.70
CA PRO A 41 4.57 -15.75 -0.40
C PRO A 41 5.73 -15.23 0.45
N PRO A 42 6.16 -13.97 0.26
CA PRO A 42 7.08 -13.34 1.19
C PRO A 42 6.40 -13.10 2.53
N ASP A 43 7.23 -12.88 3.57
CA ASP A 43 6.76 -12.41 4.87
C ASP A 43 5.94 -11.12 4.75
N ASP A 44 5.14 -10.86 5.77
CA ASP A 44 4.32 -9.64 5.80
C ASP A 44 5.20 -8.38 5.71
N PRO A 45 4.83 -7.41 4.86
CA PRO A 45 5.59 -6.19 4.73
C PRO A 45 5.53 -5.38 6.02
N THR A 46 6.66 -4.76 6.35
CA THR A 46 6.71 -3.74 7.39
C THR A 46 6.17 -2.43 6.81
N ILE A 47 5.32 -1.74 7.58
CA ILE A 47 4.77 -0.44 7.20
C ILE A 47 5.69 0.65 7.75
N GLU A 48 6.31 1.41 6.85
CA GLU A 48 7.22 2.50 7.19
C GLU A 48 6.64 3.83 6.71
N ALA A 49 7.04 4.93 7.35
CA ALA A 49 6.64 6.27 6.94
C ALA A 49 7.48 6.73 5.75
N SER A 50 6.84 7.36 4.77
CA SER A 50 7.56 8.11 3.73
C SER A 50 7.70 9.56 4.18
N GLY A 51 8.93 9.97 4.52
CA GLY A 51 9.25 11.31 4.98
C GLY A 51 9.10 11.56 6.49
N THR A 52 9.21 12.83 6.88
CA THR A 52 9.45 13.26 8.28
C THR A 52 8.23 13.77 9.04
N LEU A 53 7.09 14.02 8.37
CA LEU A 53 6.07 14.91 8.93
C LEU A 53 5.04 14.24 9.85
N VAL A 54 4.59 13.00 9.58
CA VAL A 54 3.73 12.21 10.48
C VAL A 54 3.91 10.73 10.15
N LYS A 55 4.13 9.85 11.14
CA LYS A 55 4.07 8.40 10.93
C LYS A 55 2.64 8.01 10.62
N GLY A 56 2.31 7.84 9.34
CA GLY A 56 1.06 7.24 8.89
C GLY A 56 0.98 5.78 9.33
N GLY A 57 -0.20 5.17 9.18
CA GLY A 57 -0.36 3.78 9.62
C GLY A 57 -1.52 3.08 8.94
N ALA A 58 -1.34 1.78 8.74
CA ALA A 58 -2.38 0.86 8.30
C ALA A 58 -2.27 -0.45 9.10
N TYR A 59 -3.31 -1.28 9.10
CA TYR A 59 -3.27 -2.61 9.68
C TYR A 59 -3.74 -3.65 8.66
N LYS A 60 -3.17 -4.85 8.73
CA LYS A 60 -3.50 -5.92 7.81
C LYS A 60 -4.93 -6.40 8.04
N VAL A 61 -5.68 -6.51 6.96
CA VAL A 61 -7.05 -7.05 6.93
C VAL A 61 -7.03 -8.49 6.44
N SER A 62 -6.27 -8.79 5.40
CA SER A 62 -6.18 -10.13 4.81
C SER A 62 -4.92 -10.34 3.96
N GLY A 63 -4.71 -11.60 3.55
CA GLY A 63 -3.62 -12.04 2.69
C GLY A 63 -2.41 -12.61 3.44
N PRO A 64 -1.34 -12.99 2.73
CA PRO A 64 -1.27 -13.00 1.27
C PRO A 64 -2.24 -14.03 0.66
N THR A 65 -2.95 -13.62 -0.39
CA THR A 65 -3.72 -14.51 -1.25
C THR A 65 -3.09 -14.52 -2.63
N LYS A 66 -2.88 -15.70 -3.22
CA LYS A 66 -2.35 -15.79 -4.59
C LYS A 66 -3.46 -15.47 -5.59
N THR A 67 -3.26 -14.42 -6.38
CA THR A 67 -4.17 -13.96 -7.43
C THR A 67 -3.38 -13.76 -8.72
N GLY A 68 -3.55 -14.69 -9.67
CA GLY A 68 -2.71 -14.72 -10.88
C GLY A 68 -1.23 -14.86 -10.53
N ASN A 69 -0.41 -13.95 -11.06
CA ASN A 69 1.04 -13.90 -10.83
C ASN A 69 1.42 -12.99 -9.64
N ASN A 70 0.50 -12.69 -8.72
CA ASN A 70 0.76 -11.83 -7.57
C ASN A 70 0.29 -12.48 -6.26
N PHE A 71 1.02 -12.22 -5.18
CA PHE A 71 0.50 -12.28 -3.83
C PHE A 71 -0.15 -10.94 -3.48
N VAL A 72 -1.40 -11.01 -3.02
CA VAL A 72 -2.21 -9.83 -2.72
C VAL A 72 -2.46 -9.75 -1.23
N TYR A 73 -2.15 -8.59 -0.66
CA TYR A 73 -2.40 -8.25 0.73
C TYR A 73 -3.40 -7.10 0.78
N THR A 74 -4.32 -7.15 1.74
CA THR A 74 -5.27 -6.06 1.97
C THR A 74 -4.99 -5.42 3.32
N TYR A 75 -4.85 -4.10 3.34
CA TYR A 75 -4.65 -3.30 4.53
C TYR A 75 -5.78 -2.28 4.67
N ARG A 76 -6.08 -1.86 5.90
CA ARG A 76 -6.97 -0.74 6.18
C ARG A 76 -6.17 0.44 6.70
N ALA A 77 -6.37 1.60 6.08
CA ALA A 77 -5.80 2.86 6.53
C ALA A 77 -6.29 3.22 7.94
N LYS A 78 -5.36 3.52 8.85
CA LYS A 78 -5.63 3.77 10.27
C LYS A 78 -5.32 5.19 10.69
N GLN A 79 -4.19 5.73 10.23
CA GLN A 79 -3.68 7.01 10.69
C GLN A 79 -3.21 7.86 9.49
N PRO A 80 -3.57 9.15 9.45
CA PRO A 80 -3.10 10.05 8.41
C PRO A 80 -1.58 10.14 8.33
N GLY A 81 -1.07 10.30 7.12
CA GLY A 81 0.36 10.35 6.81
C GLY A 81 0.69 9.56 5.55
N THR A 82 1.91 9.68 5.06
CA THR A 82 2.37 8.95 3.88
C THR A 82 3.13 7.70 4.32
N ILE A 83 2.78 6.54 3.77
CA ILE A 83 3.40 5.25 4.08
C ILE A 83 3.88 4.54 2.81
N TYR A 84 4.81 3.61 2.97
CA TYR A 84 5.09 2.55 1.99
C TYR A 84 5.16 1.19 2.69
N PHE A 85 4.98 0.13 1.91
CA PHE A 85 5.09 -1.26 2.37
C PHE A 85 6.44 -1.82 1.96
N LYS A 86 7.23 -2.26 2.94
CA LYS A 86 8.59 -2.76 2.74
C LYS A 86 8.63 -4.27 2.97
N PHE A 87 9.08 -5.01 1.96
CA PHE A 87 9.28 -6.45 2.00
C PHE A 87 10.79 -6.73 2.14
N GLY A 88 11.18 -7.31 3.28
CA GLY A 88 12.60 -7.51 3.60
C GLY A 88 13.38 -6.18 3.60
N ASN A 89 14.62 -6.19 3.11
CA ASN A 89 15.49 -5.01 3.09
C ASN A 89 15.59 -4.31 1.72
N GLU A 90 15.06 -4.90 0.67
CA GLU A 90 15.35 -4.49 -0.71
C GLU A 90 14.12 -3.97 -1.47
N TYR A 91 12.92 -4.43 -1.09
CA TYR A 91 11.71 -4.20 -1.86
C TYR A 91 10.77 -3.26 -1.12
N ARG A 92 10.33 -2.19 -1.79
CA ARG A 92 9.30 -1.27 -1.28
C ARG A 92 8.29 -0.90 -2.36
N THR A 93 7.04 -0.73 -1.95
CA THR A 93 6.00 -0.19 -2.83
C THR A 93 6.18 1.30 -3.11
N ASN A 94 5.37 1.83 -4.02
CA ASN A 94 5.10 3.27 -4.09
C ASN A 94 4.51 3.80 -2.77
N ASP A 95 4.59 5.11 -2.62
CA ASP A 95 3.98 5.85 -1.51
C ASP A 95 2.45 5.83 -1.62
N VAL A 96 1.81 5.73 -0.45
CA VAL A 96 0.38 5.84 -0.25
C VAL A 96 0.11 6.97 0.74
N SER A 97 -0.60 8.00 0.31
CA SER A 97 -1.04 9.11 1.14
C SER A 97 -2.35 8.80 1.83
N ILE A 98 -2.33 8.73 3.16
CA ILE A 98 -3.53 8.56 3.99
C ILE A 98 -4.02 9.93 4.43
N THR A 99 -5.20 10.31 3.97
CA THR A 99 -5.85 11.57 4.33
C THR A 99 -6.82 11.37 5.51
N PRO A 100 -6.99 12.39 6.38
CA PRO A 100 -8.04 12.36 7.39
C PRO A 100 -9.40 12.13 6.73
N LYS A 101 -10.25 11.30 7.35
CA LYS A 101 -11.63 11.20 6.90
C LYS A 101 -12.30 12.58 7.04
N PRO A 102 -12.96 13.09 6.00
CA PRO A 102 -13.67 14.36 6.11
C PRO A 102 -14.68 14.24 7.26
N HIS A 103 -14.52 15.10 8.26
CA HIS A 103 -15.47 15.17 9.36
C HIS A 103 -16.77 15.73 8.80
N PRO A 104 -17.93 15.12 9.09
CA PRO A 104 -19.19 15.59 8.56
C PRO A 104 -19.41 17.02 9.03
N MET A 105 -19.65 17.94 8.09
CA MET A 105 -19.92 19.37 8.31
C MET A 105 -21.04 19.60 9.34
N LYS A 106 -21.92 18.60 9.51
CA LYS A 106 -22.95 18.52 10.55
C LYS A 106 -22.38 18.63 11.98
N ALA A 107 -21.25 17.99 12.28
CA ALA A 107 -20.62 18.08 13.59
C ALA A 107 -20.08 19.49 13.87
N PHE A 108 -19.57 20.17 12.85
CA PHE A 108 -19.15 21.58 12.95
C PHE A 108 -20.34 22.53 13.11
N MET A 109 -21.42 22.31 12.36
CA MET A 109 -22.64 23.11 12.48
C MET A 109 -23.29 22.96 13.87
N ASP A 110 -23.30 21.76 14.44
CA ASP A 110 -23.82 21.51 15.80
C ASP A 110 -22.98 22.23 16.89
N ILE A 111 -21.65 22.31 16.74
CA ILE A 111 -20.76 23.06 17.65
C ILE A 111 -20.97 24.58 17.51
N LEU A 112 -21.12 25.07 16.28
CA LEU A 112 -21.34 26.49 15.98
C LEU A 112 -22.79 26.94 16.20
N GLY A 113 -23.68 26.04 16.63
CA GLY A 113 -25.09 26.34 16.91
C GLY A 113 -25.96 26.54 15.67
N PHE A 114 -25.45 26.26 14.47
CA PHE A 114 -26.23 26.25 13.24
C PHE A 114 -27.07 24.97 13.17
N GLY A 115 -28.37 25.08 13.46
CA GLY A 115 -29.29 23.94 13.39
C GLY A 115 -30.33 23.90 14.50
N LYS A 116 -30.15 24.67 15.57
CA LYS A 116 -31.22 24.91 16.55
C LYS A 116 -32.25 25.86 15.93
N LYS A 117 -33.23 25.32 15.22
CA LYS A 117 -34.48 26.05 14.97
C LYS A 117 -35.13 26.29 16.33
N LYS A 118 -35.49 27.55 16.60
CA LYS A 118 -36.29 27.95 17.76
C LYS A 118 -37.62 27.21 17.78
#